data_AF-A0A218VRH9-F1
#
_entry.id   AF-A0A218VRH9-F1
#
_cell.length_a   1.000
_cell.length_b   1.000
_cell.length_c   1.000
_cell.angle_alpha   90.00
_cell.angle_beta   90.00
_cell.angle_gamma   90.00
#
_symmetry.space_group_name_H-M   'P 1'
#
loop_
_entity.id
_entity.type
_entity.pdbx_description
1 polymer ?
#
loop_
_entity_poly.entity_id
_entity_poly.type
_entity_poly.pdbx_seq_one_letter_code
_entity_poly.pdbx_strand_id
1 'polypeptide(L)'
;MAAEQGEVEVIHSWSAPRSLSTSLTYSFHQRDDTEVLDEPLYATFLQVTGAERPYREDVLSKMENDGDKVVKDVIFGPGSKKYRFCKHMAKQRVPGLPSDLMKKGKHFILIRNPLDILPSFDKVVPPSFLELGLGELVSIYSELCDLGTPPPVIDAADLHENPEATLQCLCEDLQIPFQSSMLKWEAGPKPIDGIWAPWWYKSVHKSTGFASERKYPAEFPFSLYHLLEQSLPFYNLLKRQVKRVSSLPPPDLPVPANEKLLAWVGDEILPRESAKVSVFDSVVQGGDSVWEGLRIYDGKVFKLEEHLDRLFDSAKALAFENVPTRGEIKDAIFKTLIRNGMFNNAHIRLSLTRGKKVTSGMSPAFNRYGCTLIVLPEWKPPVYDNTKGITLVTATTRRNSPNNLDSKIHHNNLLNNILAKIEGNNANADDAIMLDKDGYVSETNATNIFLVKKGRVLTPHADYCLPGITRATVMDLVVKENLILEERRISLSEFHTADEGMDNRDHGRDQPSCQDRWKISWRWPSGTCNSEIAKCIQEPH
;
A
#
# COMPACT_ATOMS: atom_id res chain seq x y z
N MET A 1 -2.91 55.07 16.99
CA MET A 1 -3.88 54.11 17.52
C MET A 1 -3.09 52.88 17.92
N ALA A 2 -2.96 52.65 19.23
CA ALA A 2 -2.26 51.50 19.76
C ALA A 2 -3.06 50.24 19.41
N ALA A 3 -2.47 49.32 18.66
CA ALA A 3 -3.08 48.04 18.38
C ALA A 3 -3.20 47.29 19.72
N GLU A 4 -4.41 46.82 20.05
CA GLU A 4 -4.62 45.88 21.15
C GLU A 4 -3.64 44.71 20.94
N GLN A 5 -2.70 44.53 21.88
CA GLN A 5 -1.79 43.39 21.89
C GLN A 5 -2.62 42.15 22.25
N GLY A 6 -3.20 41.51 21.23
CA GLY A 6 -3.81 40.19 21.37
C GLY A 6 -2.78 39.19 21.87
N GLU A 7 -3.23 38.25 22.69
CA GLU A 7 -2.40 37.14 23.18
C GLU A 7 -1.87 36.32 21.99
N VAL A 8 -0.55 36.10 21.93
CA VAL A 8 0.10 35.39 20.83
C VAL A 8 -0.25 33.90 20.91
N GLU A 9 -0.81 33.35 19.83
CA GLU A 9 -1.11 31.92 19.75
C GLU A 9 0.14 31.14 19.32
N VAL A 10 0.68 30.30 20.20
CA VAL A 10 1.89 29.52 19.92
C VAL A 10 1.56 28.20 19.21
N ILE A 11 2.34 27.87 18.19
CA ILE A 11 2.28 26.61 17.44
C ILE A 11 3.61 25.87 17.62
N HIS A 12 3.58 24.72 18.28
CA HIS A 12 4.72 23.87 18.54
C HIS A 12 4.85 22.78 17.47
N SER A 13 5.98 22.80 16.74
CA SER A 13 6.36 21.77 15.79
C SER A 13 7.42 20.86 16.40
N TRP A 14 7.05 19.63 16.76
CA TRP A 14 8.00 18.65 17.30
C TRP A 14 8.53 17.73 16.20
N SER A 15 9.85 17.58 16.09
CA SER A 15 10.45 16.77 15.03
C SER A 15 11.73 16.06 15.46
N ALA A 16 12.08 15.01 14.74
CA ALA A 16 13.43 14.44 14.78
C ALA A 16 14.37 15.26 13.87
N PRO A 17 15.69 15.25 14.11
CA PRO A 17 16.65 15.88 13.21
C PRO A 17 16.50 15.39 11.77
N ARG A 18 16.79 16.27 10.80
CA ARG A 18 16.73 15.96 9.34
C ARG A 18 15.34 15.59 8.81
N SER A 19 14.26 15.91 9.52
CA SER A 19 12.87 15.61 9.12
C SER A 19 12.19 16.66 8.24
N LEU A 20 12.93 17.51 7.52
CA LEU A 20 12.42 18.71 6.81
C LEU A 20 11.84 19.81 7.73
N SER A 21 12.10 19.77 9.03
CA SER A 21 11.60 20.76 9.99
C SER A 21 12.05 22.19 9.69
N THR A 22 13.25 22.40 9.16
CA THR A 22 13.69 23.73 8.72
C THR A 22 12.95 24.21 7.46
N SER A 23 12.62 23.32 6.52
CA SER A 23 11.77 23.69 5.37
C SER A 23 10.37 24.11 5.84
N LEU A 24 9.82 23.40 6.83
CA LEU A 24 8.56 23.78 7.46
C LEU A 24 8.65 25.12 8.20
N THR A 25 9.79 25.38 8.85
CA THR A 25 10.10 26.67 9.49
C THR A 25 10.07 27.81 8.46
N TYR A 26 10.67 27.61 7.28
CA TYR A 26 10.64 28.61 6.20
C TYR A 26 9.24 28.79 5.63
N SER A 27 8.48 27.71 5.50
CA SER A 27 7.08 27.72 5.08
C SER A 27 6.20 28.57 6.00
N PHE A 28 6.26 28.35 7.32
CA PHE A 28 5.52 29.16 8.29
C PHE A 28 6.03 30.61 8.35
N HIS A 29 7.31 30.85 8.09
CA HIS A 29 7.86 32.21 7.98
C HIS A 29 7.30 33.01 6.79
N GLN A 30 6.78 32.35 5.74
CA GLN A 30 6.14 33.04 4.61
C GLN A 30 4.74 33.56 4.93
N ARG A 31 4.16 33.18 6.07
CA ARG A 31 2.87 33.69 6.49
C ARG A 31 3.02 35.12 6.99
N ASP A 32 2.11 35.99 6.58
CA ASP A 32 2.10 37.39 7.03
C ASP A 32 1.71 37.57 8.51
N ASP A 33 1.07 36.55 9.09
CA ASP A 33 0.50 36.53 10.44
C ASP A 33 1.32 35.75 11.47
N THR A 34 2.49 35.23 11.09
CA THR A 34 3.30 34.32 11.91
C THR A 34 4.73 34.83 12.11
N GLU A 35 5.21 34.80 13.35
CA GLU A 35 6.64 34.91 13.66
C GLU A 35 7.22 33.55 14.06
N VAL A 36 8.54 33.37 13.94
CA VAL A 36 9.18 32.05 13.99
C VAL A 36 10.33 32.03 14.98
N LEU A 37 10.39 30.98 15.80
CA LEU A 37 11.51 30.67 16.67
C LEU A 37 12.13 29.32 16.27
N ASP A 38 13.42 29.35 15.91
CA ASP A 38 14.20 28.17 15.54
C ASP A 38 14.88 27.56 16.78
N GLU A 39 14.37 26.42 17.25
CA GLU A 39 14.87 25.62 18.37
C GLU A 39 15.17 26.42 19.66
N PRO A 40 14.17 27.14 20.23
CA PRO A 40 14.37 27.99 21.39
C PRO A 40 14.86 27.23 22.64
N LEU A 41 14.58 25.94 22.75
CA LEU A 41 15.00 25.08 23.87
C LEU A 41 16.44 24.55 23.73
N TYR A 42 17.15 24.85 22.65
CA TYR A 42 18.43 24.19 22.37
C TYR A 42 19.52 24.57 23.37
N ALA A 43 19.58 25.82 23.83
CA ALA A 43 20.54 26.25 24.83
C ALA A 43 20.32 25.55 26.19
N THR A 44 19.06 25.44 26.62
CA THR A 44 18.68 24.65 27.81
C THR A 44 19.09 23.19 27.66
N PHE A 45 18.87 22.58 26.50
CA PHE A 45 19.31 21.21 26.22
C PHE A 45 20.84 21.06 26.37
N LEU A 46 21.64 21.96 25.80
CA LEU A 46 23.10 21.91 25.89
C LEU A 46 23.61 22.14 27.33
N GLN A 47 22.93 22.98 28.09
CA GLN A 47 23.24 23.23 29.51
C GLN A 47 22.94 22.00 30.37
N VAL A 48 21.76 21.40 30.22
CA VAL A 48 21.29 20.28 31.05
C VAL A 48 22.00 18.97 30.71
N THR A 49 22.18 18.67 29.42
CA THR A 49 22.77 17.40 28.99
C THR A 49 24.30 17.42 28.93
N GLY A 50 24.90 18.61 28.86
CA GLY A 50 26.33 18.76 28.62
C GLY A 50 26.78 18.28 27.23
N ALA A 51 25.86 18.14 26.27
CA ALA A 51 26.20 17.66 24.93
C ALA A 51 27.23 18.57 24.24
N GLU A 52 28.33 17.97 23.79
CA GLU A 52 29.41 18.68 23.11
C GLU A 52 29.04 19.01 21.66
N ARG A 53 29.20 20.28 21.27
CA ARG A 53 28.98 20.77 19.90
C ARG A 53 30.02 21.83 19.55
N PRO A 54 30.48 21.94 18.29
CA PRO A 54 31.46 22.95 17.90
C PRO A 54 31.04 24.41 18.16
N TYR A 55 29.73 24.66 18.24
CA TYR A 55 29.11 25.97 18.45
C TYR A 55 28.44 26.09 19.83
N ARG A 56 28.77 25.22 20.79
CA ARG A 56 28.13 25.16 22.12
C ARG A 56 28.22 26.48 22.89
N GLU A 57 29.41 27.05 22.99
CA GLU A 57 29.66 28.29 23.74
C GLU A 57 28.96 29.50 23.11
N ASP A 58 28.90 29.56 21.77
CA ASP A 58 28.14 30.58 21.05
C ASP A 58 26.64 30.50 21.34
N VAL A 59 26.08 29.28 21.41
CA VAL A 59 24.66 29.08 21.75
C VAL A 59 24.39 29.49 23.19
N LEU A 60 25.20 29.04 24.15
CA LEU A 60 25.00 29.33 25.58
C LEU A 60 25.20 30.81 25.94
N SER A 61 26.02 31.54 25.17
CA SER A 61 26.26 32.97 25.40
C SER A 61 25.22 33.89 24.76
N LYS A 62 24.57 33.45 23.68
CA LYS A 62 23.65 34.28 22.88
C LYS A 62 22.17 33.95 23.07
N MET A 63 21.85 32.77 23.60
CA MET A 63 20.48 32.33 23.85
C MET A 63 20.22 32.17 25.35
N GLU A 64 18.98 32.44 25.77
CA GLU A 64 18.52 32.11 27.12
C GLU A 64 18.57 30.59 27.32
N ASN A 65 19.17 30.16 28.43
CA ASN A 65 19.40 28.74 28.74
C ASN A 65 18.60 28.26 29.94
N ASP A 66 18.05 29.17 30.75
CA ASP A 66 17.10 28.85 31.82
C ASP A 66 15.75 28.41 31.23
N GLY A 67 15.43 27.11 31.35
CA GLY A 67 14.25 26.51 30.74
C GLY A 67 12.93 27.17 31.16
N ASP A 68 12.83 27.68 32.39
CA ASP A 68 11.62 28.37 32.87
C ASP A 68 11.45 29.70 32.15
N LYS A 69 12.54 30.47 31.99
CA LYS A 69 12.53 31.73 31.25
C LYS A 69 12.33 31.53 29.76
N VAL A 70 12.91 30.48 29.17
CA VAL A 70 12.67 30.16 27.75
C VAL A 70 11.18 29.91 27.51
N VAL A 71 10.53 29.09 28.33
CA VAL A 71 9.10 28.82 28.15
C VAL A 71 8.26 30.08 28.39
N LYS A 72 8.49 30.78 29.51
CA LYS A 72 7.66 31.92 29.91
C LYS A 72 7.90 33.18 29.07
N ASP A 73 9.15 33.58 28.93
CA ASP A 73 9.53 34.90 28.42
C ASP A 73 9.90 34.88 26.93
N VAL A 74 10.29 33.72 26.38
CA VAL A 74 10.65 33.57 24.95
C VAL A 74 9.51 32.92 24.15
N ILE A 75 9.06 31.74 24.54
CA ILE A 75 8.01 30.99 23.81
C ILE A 75 6.65 31.65 24.01
N PHE A 76 6.26 31.96 25.24
CA PHE A 76 4.99 32.62 25.57
C PHE A 76 5.12 34.13 25.86
N GLY A 77 6.29 34.72 25.58
CA GLY A 77 6.52 36.15 25.74
C GLY A 77 5.74 37.02 24.77
N PRO A 78 5.83 38.36 24.88
CA PRO A 78 5.17 39.28 23.95
C PRO A 78 5.67 39.07 22.52
N GLY A 79 4.79 39.20 21.52
CA GLY A 79 5.11 38.99 20.11
C GLY A 79 4.55 40.08 19.20
N SER A 80 5.03 40.09 17.96
CA SER A 80 4.67 41.10 16.96
C SER A 80 3.60 40.62 15.97
N LYS A 81 3.29 39.33 15.99
CA LYS A 81 2.39 38.63 15.06
C LYS A 81 1.34 37.83 15.83
N LYS A 82 0.26 37.44 15.14
CA LYS A 82 -0.84 36.69 15.74
C LYS A 82 -0.38 35.30 16.20
N TYR A 83 0.34 34.60 15.33
CA TYR A 83 0.86 33.27 15.62
C TYR A 83 2.37 33.31 15.84
N ARG A 84 2.86 32.43 16.72
CA ARG A 84 4.29 32.16 16.89
C ARG A 84 4.56 30.69 16.64
N PHE A 85 5.31 30.38 15.60
CA PHE A 85 5.73 29.03 15.28
C PHE A 85 7.06 28.71 15.96
N CYS A 86 7.06 27.70 16.84
CA CYS A 86 8.25 27.21 17.51
C CYS A 86 8.65 25.85 16.94
N LYS A 87 9.79 25.81 16.28
CA LYS A 87 10.38 24.56 15.80
C LYS A 87 11.19 23.93 16.92
N HIS A 88 10.85 22.72 17.32
CA HIS A 88 11.54 21.95 18.37
C HIS A 88 12.14 20.67 17.81
N MET A 89 13.35 20.32 18.25
CA MET A 89 13.80 18.93 18.18
C MET A 89 13.32 18.20 19.42
N ALA A 90 12.71 17.02 19.26
CA ALA A 90 12.09 16.30 20.37
C ALA A 90 13.03 16.05 21.56
N LYS A 91 14.31 15.75 21.28
CA LYS A 91 15.35 15.55 22.30
C LYS A 91 15.66 16.79 23.15
N GLN A 92 15.28 17.99 22.70
CA GLN A 92 15.47 19.22 23.47
C GLN A 92 14.47 19.35 24.61
N ARG A 93 13.43 18.50 24.65
CA ARG A 93 12.50 18.41 25.78
C ARG A 93 13.15 17.67 26.95
N VAL A 94 14.07 18.35 27.61
CA VAL A 94 14.76 17.83 28.79
C VAL A 94 13.83 17.78 30.01
N PRO A 95 14.10 16.89 31.00
CA PRO A 95 13.36 16.90 32.26
C PRO A 95 13.45 18.25 32.97
N GLY A 96 12.38 18.65 33.66
CA GLY A 96 12.33 19.87 34.47
C GLY A 96 11.78 21.11 33.76
N LEU A 97 11.42 21.03 32.47
CA LEU A 97 10.74 22.12 31.78
C LEU A 97 9.31 22.35 32.33
N PRO A 98 8.80 23.60 32.36
CA PRO A 98 7.45 23.91 32.80
C PRO A 98 6.37 23.11 32.06
N SER A 99 5.37 22.61 32.80
CA SER A 99 4.24 21.88 32.20
C SER A 99 3.42 22.74 31.22
N ASP A 100 3.52 24.06 31.34
CA ASP A 100 2.90 25.03 30.44
C ASP A 100 3.33 24.81 28.98
N LEU A 101 4.57 24.34 28.76
CA LEU A 101 5.08 24.03 27.42
C LEU A 101 4.22 23.00 26.68
N MET A 102 3.60 22.07 27.39
CA MET A 102 2.77 20.99 26.81
C MET A 102 1.27 21.29 26.89
N LYS A 103 0.87 22.13 27.86
CA LYS A 103 -0.55 22.45 28.11
C LYS A 103 -1.05 23.64 27.30
N LYS A 104 -0.17 24.53 26.86
CA LYS A 104 -0.53 25.76 26.14
C LYS A 104 -0.03 25.71 24.71
N GLY A 105 -0.77 26.36 23.82
CA GLY A 105 -0.47 26.39 22.39
C GLY A 105 -1.02 25.18 21.63
N LYS A 106 -0.81 25.20 20.32
CA LYS A 106 -1.23 24.15 19.39
C LYS A 106 -0.03 23.30 19.05
N HIS A 107 -0.14 21.98 19.14
CA HIS A 107 0.99 21.07 18.95
C HIS A 107 0.78 20.20 17.73
N PHE A 108 1.83 19.97 16.94
CA PHE A 108 1.85 18.92 15.94
C PHE A 108 3.22 18.25 15.88
N ILE A 109 3.26 17.05 15.29
CA ILE A 109 4.46 16.24 15.17
C ILE A 109 4.80 16.04 13.70
N LEU A 110 6.04 16.35 13.33
CA LEU A 110 6.62 16.08 12.03
C LEU A 110 7.56 14.87 12.11
N ILE A 111 7.20 13.80 11.43
CA ILE A 111 8.01 12.59 11.34
C ILE A 111 8.68 12.47 9.98
N ARG A 112 9.75 11.69 9.91
CA ARG A 112 10.37 11.25 8.66
C ARG A 112 10.93 9.85 8.87
N ASN A 113 10.90 9.03 7.82
CA ASN A 113 11.43 7.67 7.88
C ASN A 113 12.93 7.70 8.30
N PRO A 114 13.34 6.96 9.35
CA PRO A 114 14.73 6.89 9.78
C PRO A 114 15.70 6.46 8.66
N LEU A 115 15.23 5.69 7.67
CA LEU A 115 15.99 5.36 6.46
C LEU A 115 16.51 6.59 5.73
N ASP A 116 15.73 7.67 5.69
CA ASP A 116 16.07 8.92 5.01
C ASP A 116 16.80 9.92 5.91
N ILE A 117 16.70 9.74 7.22
CA ILE A 117 17.38 10.58 8.23
C ILE A 117 18.84 10.12 8.34
N LEU A 118 19.05 8.85 8.65
CA LEU A 118 20.30 8.28 9.16
C LEU A 118 21.52 8.54 8.27
N PRO A 119 21.50 8.28 6.94
CA PRO A 119 22.68 8.48 6.09
C PRO A 119 23.13 9.93 6.00
N SER A 120 22.21 10.87 6.22
CA SER A 120 22.52 12.30 6.20
C SER A 120 22.83 12.86 7.58
N PHE A 121 22.30 12.23 8.64
CA PHE A 121 22.55 12.59 10.02
C PHE A 121 23.96 12.19 10.47
N ASP A 122 24.39 10.99 10.09
CA ASP A 122 25.73 10.43 10.38
C ASP A 122 26.89 11.33 9.89
N LYS A 123 26.64 12.13 8.84
CA LYS A 123 27.62 13.09 8.30
C LYS A 123 27.85 14.32 9.18
N VAL A 124 26.96 14.58 10.14
CA VAL A 124 26.95 15.82 10.94
C VAL A 124 27.25 15.54 12.41
N VAL A 125 26.65 14.49 12.98
CA VAL A 125 26.83 14.09 14.38
C VAL A 125 26.83 12.55 14.44
N PRO A 126 27.66 11.93 15.32
CA PRO A 126 27.59 10.50 15.57
C PRO A 126 26.17 10.06 15.92
N PRO A 127 25.54 9.18 15.12
CA PRO A 127 24.14 8.89 15.26
C PRO A 127 23.93 7.90 16.42
N SER A 128 22.97 8.20 17.29
CA SER A 128 22.52 7.31 18.36
C SER A 128 21.00 7.40 18.50
N PHE A 129 20.39 6.42 19.16
CA PHE A 129 18.94 6.41 19.34
C PHE A 129 18.44 7.66 20.09
N LEU A 130 19.18 8.09 21.12
CA LEU A 130 18.91 9.32 21.87
C LEU A 130 19.13 10.57 21.01
N GLU A 131 20.14 10.58 20.14
CA GLU A 131 20.41 11.72 19.25
C GLU A 131 19.33 11.93 18.17
N LEU A 132 18.62 10.87 17.78
CA LEU A 132 17.51 10.94 16.83
C LEU A 132 16.22 11.52 17.43
N GLY A 133 16.00 11.38 18.74
CA GLY A 133 14.83 11.95 19.40
C GLY A 133 13.50 11.23 19.11
N LEU A 134 13.52 10.03 18.51
CA LEU A 134 12.29 9.33 18.11
C LEU A 134 11.51 8.78 19.31
N GLY A 135 12.21 8.32 20.35
CA GLY A 135 11.59 7.93 21.62
C GLY A 135 10.88 9.12 22.29
N GLU A 136 11.53 10.27 22.26
CA GLU A 136 11.01 11.52 22.79
C GLU A 136 9.79 12.02 22.01
N LEU A 137 9.76 11.85 20.67
CA LEU A 137 8.55 12.13 19.88
C LEU A 137 7.36 11.28 20.29
N VAL A 138 7.58 9.98 20.54
CA VAL A 138 6.51 9.09 21.03
C VAL A 138 6.05 9.49 22.43
N SER A 139 6.99 9.87 23.31
CA SER A 139 6.66 10.38 24.64
C SER A 139 5.83 11.67 24.58
N ILE A 140 6.20 12.61 23.70
CA ILE A 140 5.46 13.86 23.46
C ILE A 140 4.05 13.55 22.94
N TYR A 141 3.93 12.65 21.97
CA TYR A 141 2.62 12.23 21.44
C TYR A 141 1.73 11.66 22.54
N SER A 142 2.27 10.74 23.35
CA SER A 142 1.53 10.12 24.45
C SER A 142 1.04 11.14 25.46
N GLU A 143 1.91 12.06 25.89
CA GLU A 143 1.55 13.09 26.87
C GLU A 143 0.47 14.05 26.35
N LEU A 144 0.54 14.46 25.08
CA LEU A 144 -0.46 15.33 24.47
C LEU A 144 -1.82 14.61 24.32
N CYS A 145 -1.80 13.31 24.01
CA CYS A 145 -3.00 12.48 24.02
C CYS A 145 -3.63 12.42 25.42
N ASP A 146 -2.83 12.25 26.48
CA ASP A 146 -3.31 12.22 27.87
C ASP A 146 -3.90 13.57 28.32
N LEU A 147 -3.40 14.68 27.75
CA LEU A 147 -3.95 16.03 27.97
C LEU A 147 -5.27 16.29 27.22
N GLY A 148 -5.74 15.34 26.40
CA GLY A 148 -7.11 15.31 25.87
C GLY A 148 -7.27 15.77 24.43
N THR A 149 -6.20 16.14 23.72
CA THR A 149 -6.26 16.36 22.25
C THR A 149 -5.03 15.74 21.59
N PRO A 150 -5.19 14.63 20.85
CA PRO A 150 -4.09 14.04 20.10
C PRO A 150 -3.52 15.07 19.12
N PRO A 151 -2.21 15.31 19.10
CA PRO A 151 -1.63 16.27 18.19
C PRO A 151 -1.71 15.72 16.75
N PRO A 152 -1.93 16.57 15.74
CA PRO A 152 -1.78 16.19 14.35
C PRO A 152 -0.37 15.65 14.11
N VAL A 153 -0.27 14.56 13.36
CA VAL A 153 1.01 14.00 12.93
C VAL A 153 1.08 14.10 11.42
N ILE A 154 2.17 14.64 10.89
CA ILE A 154 2.42 14.77 9.45
C ILE A 154 3.74 14.10 9.09
N ASP A 155 3.80 13.49 7.91
CA ASP A 155 5.04 12.91 7.39
C ASP A 155 5.75 13.88 6.45
N ALA A 156 7.06 13.98 6.60
CA ALA A 156 7.94 14.68 5.68
C ALA A 156 7.83 14.16 4.23
N ALA A 157 7.52 12.87 4.02
CA ALA A 157 7.25 12.31 2.70
C ALA A 157 5.99 12.93 2.07
N ASP A 158 4.92 13.09 2.86
CA ASP A 158 3.66 13.67 2.40
C ASP A 158 3.83 15.17 2.08
N LEU A 159 4.62 15.89 2.90
CA LEU A 159 5.04 17.28 2.63
C LEU A 159 5.88 17.40 1.35
N HIS A 160 6.66 16.39 0.99
CA HIS A 160 7.44 16.39 -0.25
C HIS A 160 6.55 16.09 -1.45
N GLU A 161 5.70 15.06 -1.35
CA GLU A 161 4.84 14.59 -2.43
C GLU A 161 3.72 15.56 -2.78
N ASN A 162 2.99 16.06 -1.76
CA ASN A 162 1.90 17.00 -1.92
C ASN A 162 1.93 18.06 -0.80
N PRO A 163 2.83 19.06 -0.88
CA PRO A 163 2.98 20.08 0.15
C PRO A 163 1.71 20.89 0.37
N GLU A 164 0.95 21.20 -0.69
CA GLU A 164 -0.27 21.98 -0.58
C GLU A 164 -1.35 21.26 0.21
N ALA A 165 -1.68 20.01 -0.17
CA ALA A 165 -2.71 19.25 0.54
C ALA A 165 -2.31 18.97 2.00
N THR A 166 -1.04 18.62 2.23
CA THR A 166 -0.52 18.33 3.58
C THR A 166 -0.59 19.58 4.47
N LEU A 167 -0.19 20.75 3.94
CA LEU A 167 -0.26 22.00 4.69
C LEU A 167 -1.68 22.50 4.88
N GLN A 168 -2.57 22.32 3.92
CA GLN A 168 -4.00 22.64 4.07
C GLN A 168 -4.60 21.85 5.23
N CYS A 169 -4.38 20.54 5.27
CA CYS A 169 -4.92 19.68 6.33
C CYS A 169 -4.24 19.94 7.68
N LEU A 170 -2.94 20.22 7.70
CA LEU A 170 -2.27 20.68 8.91
C LEU A 170 -2.87 22.00 9.42
N CYS A 171 -3.10 22.97 8.53
CA CYS A 171 -3.69 24.25 8.91
C CYS A 171 -5.11 24.07 9.45
N GLU A 172 -5.91 23.22 8.81
CA GLU A 172 -7.26 22.85 9.28
C GLU A 172 -7.23 22.21 10.68
N ASP A 173 -6.36 21.22 10.88
CA ASP A 173 -6.18 20.55 12.16
C ASP A 173 -5.69 21.50 13.27
N LEU A 174 -4.83 22.45 12.92
CA LEU A 174 -4.37 23.52 13.81
C LEU A 174 -5.41 24.65 13.95
N GLN A 175 -6.50 24.64 13.17
CA GLN A 175 -7.51 25.69 13.11
C GLN A 175 -6.92 27.08 12.77
N ILE A 176 -6.01 27.12 11.81
CA ILE A 176 -5.41 28.34 11.26
C ILE A 176 -5.73 28.43 9.75
N PRO A 177 -5.80 29.63 9.15
CA PRO A 177 -6.04 29.74 7.72
C PRO A 177 -4.81 29.28 6.95
N PHE A 178 -4.99 28.44 5.93
CA PHE A 178 -3.94 28.12 4.97
C PHE A 178 -3.59 29.35 4.12
N GLN A 179 -2.30 29.60 3.89
CA GLN A 179 -1.83 30.65 2.98
C GLN A 179 -0.95 30.02 1.89
N SER A 180 -1.22 30.30 0.61
CA SER A 180 -0.44 29.76 -0.50
C SER A 180 1.02 30.21 -0.51
N SER A 181 1.34 31.33 0.17
CA SER A 181 2.72 31.80 0.39
C SER A 181 3.59 30.77 1.11
N MET A 182 2.98 29.88 1.91
CA MET A 182 3.66 28.81 2.63
C MET A 182 4.39 27.81 1.73
N LEU A 183 4.08 27.76 0.44
CA LEU A 183 4.62 26.76 -0.49
C LEU A 183 5.98 27.12 -1.09
N LYS A 184 6.35 28.40 -1.07
CA LYS A 184 7.56 28.89 -1.76
C LYS A 184 8.29 29.96 -0.97
N TRP A 185 9.62 29.94 -1.00
CA TRP A 185 10.49 30.93 -0.36
C TRP A 185 11.70 31.24 -1.22
N GLU A 186 12.39 32.34 -0.93
CA GLU A 186 13.66 32.66 -1.59
C GLU A 186 14.79 31.75 -1.09
N ALA A 187 15.70 31.36 -1.98
CA ALA A 187 16.92 30.67 -1.59
C ALA A 187 17.83 31.59 -0.75
N GLY A 188 18.74 30.98 0.01
CA GLY A 188 19.72 31.65 0.87
C GLY A 188 19.38 31.62 2.37
N PRO A 189 20.35 32.03 3.23
CA PRO A 189 20.15 32.10 4.67
C PRO A 189 19.05 33.09 5.05
N LYS A 190 18.38 32.83 6.17
CA LYS A 190 17.29 33.68 6.69
C LYS A 190 17.68 34.28 8.05
N PRO A 191 17.21 35.50 8.39
CA PRO A 191 17.46 36.09 9.70
C PRO A 191 16.94 35.26 10.88
N ILE A 192 15.95 34.40 10.63
CA ILE A 192 15.36 33.47 11.60
C ILE A 192 16.18 32.19 11.81
N ASP A 193 17.27 32.00 11.06
CA ASP A 193 18.13 30.84 11.19
C ASP A 193 18.89 30.86 12.52
N GLY A 194 18.88 29.74 13.25
CA GLY A 194 19.69 29.58 14.47
C GLY A 194 21.19 29.66 14.22
N ILE A 195 21.96 29.88 15.28
CA ILE A 195 23.43 30.03 15.25
C ILE A 195 24.12 28.82 14.60
N TRP A 196 23.51 27.64 14.69
CA TRP A 196 23.99 26.38 14.11
C TRP A 196 23.69 26.20 12.62
N ALA A 197 23.00 27.13 11.96
CA ALA A 197 22.64 27.04 10.55
C ALA A 197 23.82 26.75 9.58
N PRO A 198 25.05 27.30 9.78
CA PRO A 198 26.19 26.97 8.92
C PRO A 198 26.53 25.47 8.88
N TRP A 199 26.18 24.71 9.91
CA TRP A 199 26.42 23.27 10.00
C TRP A 199 25.27 22.44 9.43
N TRP A 200 24.02 22.88 9.60
CA TRP A 200 22.83 22.07 9.30
C TRP A 200 22.07 22.47 8.04
N TYR A 201 22.08 23.75 7.65
CA TYR A 201 21.08 24.32 6.73
C TYR A 201 21.55 24.47 5.28
N LYS A 202 22.75 23.98 4.95
CA LYS A 202 23.32 24.04 3.60
C LYS A 202 22.36 23.54 2.49
N SER A 203 21.51 22.55 2.77
CA SER A 203 20.56 22.06 1.76
C SER A 203 19.31 22.94 1.63
N VAL A 204 18.75 23.41 2.75
CA VAL A 204 17.54 24.25 2.73
C VAL A 204 17.83 25.64 2.17
N HIS A 205 19.04 26.17 2.40
CA HIS A 205 19.50 27.43 1.78
C HIS A 205 19.54 27.38 0.24
N LYS A 206 19.50 26.18 -0.38
CA LYS A 206 19.41 26.04 -1.84
C LYS A 206 17.99 25.80 -2.33
N SER A 207 17.04 25.57 -1.43
CA SER A 207 15.65 25.26 -1.75
C SER A 207 14.82 26.53 -1.91
N THR A 208 13.75 26.45 -2.70
CA THR A 208 12.74 27.50 -2.87
C THR A 208 11.33 27.01 -2.54
N GLY A 209 11.21 25.83 -1.95
CA GLY A 209 9.96 25.14 -1.61
C GLY A 209 10.25 23.73 -1.08
N PHE A 210 9.21 22.93 -0.86
CA PHE A 210 9.33 21.54 -0.37
C PHE A 210 9.79 20.54 -1.43
N ALA A 211 9.56 20.84 -2.71
CA ALA A 211 9.97 19.98 -3.79
C ALA A 211 11.51 19.98 -3.93
N SER A 212 12.12 18.80 -3.83
CA SER A 212 13.49 18.57 -4.30
C SER A 212 13.50 17.67 -5.53
N GLU A 213 14.57 17.74 -6.32
CA GLU A 213 14.86 16.75 -7.37
C GLU A 213 14.76 15.32 -6.78
N ARG A 214 14.08 14.42 -7.50
CA ARG A 214 14.07 12.99 -7.20
C ARG A 214 15.50 12.48 -7.24
N LYS A 215 16.09 12.25 -6.07
CA LYS A 215 17.36 11.54 -5.96
C LYS A 215 17.07 10.06 -5.84
N TYR A 216 17.74 9.25 -6.65
CA TYR A 216 17.77 7.81 -6.44
C TYR A 216 18.26 7.53 -5.02
N PRO A 217 17.60 6.62 -4.27
CA PRO A 217 18.04 6.28 -2.94
C PRO A 217 19.46 5.73 -3.01
N ALA A 218 20.36 6.31 -2.21
CA ALA A 218 21.71 5.78 -2.05
C ALA A 218 21.67 4.51 -1.20
N GLU A 219 22.68 3.65 -1.35
CA GLU A 219 22.83 2.48 -0.49
C GLU A 219 22.83 2.90 0.99
N PHE A 220 22.03 2.20 1.79
CA PHE A 220 21.95 2.45 3.23
C PHE A 220 23.21 1.88 3.90
N PRO A 221 24.00 2.69 4.64
CA PRO A 221 25.20 2.20 5.29
C PRO A 221 24.88 1.10 6.32
N PHE A 222 25.44 -0.10 6.12
CA PHE A 222 25.16 -1.25 7.01
C PHE A 222 25.56 -0.98 8.48
N SER A 223 26.55 -0.12 8.71
CA SER A 223 26.92 0.35 10.06
C SER A 223 25.77 1.00 10.83
N LEU A 224 24.77 1.55 10.13
CA LEU A 224 23.62 2.22 10.72
C LEU A 224 22.41 1.28 10.87
N TYR A 225 22.51 0.01 10.45
CA TYR A 225 21.37 -0.90 10.38
C TYR A 225 20.77 -1.18 11.77
N HIS A 226 21.61 -1.42 12.79
CA HIS A 226 21.12 -1.62 14.16
C HIS A 226 20.38 -0.39 14.69
N LEU A 227 20.87 0.82 14.39
CA LEU A 227 20.20 2.04 14.82
C LEU A 227 18.89 2.25 14.06
N LEU A 228 18.83 1.92 12.78
CA LEU A 228 17.61 1.89 11.99
C LEU A 228 16.58 0.93 12.59
N GLU A 229 16.99 -0.31 12.89
CA GLU A 229 16.15 -1.34 13.49
C GLU A 229 15.55 -0.88 14.84
N GLN A 230 16.37 -0.25 15.69
CA GLN A 230 15.91 0.35 16.95
C GLN A 230 14.91 1.50 16.73
N SER A 231 15.07 2.26 15.64
CA SER A 231 14.32 3.49 15.37
C SER A 231 12.96 3.24 14.70
N LEU A 232 12.85 2.22 13.85
CA LEU A 232 11.66 1.94 13.05
C LEU A 232 10.37 1.73 13.87
N PRO A 233 10.37 1.03 15.02
CA PRO A 233 9.16 0.86 15.82
C PRO A 233 8.53 2.18 16.27
N PHE A 234 9.36 3.15 16.68
CA PHE A 234 8.91 4.48 17.15
C PHE A 234 8.37 5.33 15.99
N TYR A 235 9.07 5.33 14.85
CA TYR A 235 8.57 5.97 13.63
C TYR A 235 7.24 5.36 13.17
N ASN A 236 7.13 4.03 13.12
CA ASN A 236 5.93 3.34 12.67
C ASN A 236 4.73 3.60 13.59
N LEU A 237 4.96 3.75 14.90
CA LEU A 237 3.92 4.11 15.87
C LEU A 237 3.32 5.48 15.51
N LEU A 238 4.15 6.48 15.24
CA LEU A 238 3.72 7.82 14.86
C LEU A 238 3.15 7.86 13.43
N LYS A 239 3.71 7.10 12.48
CA LYS A 239 3.21 7.05 11.10
C LYS A 239 1.77 6.55 11.01
N ARG A 240 1.34 5.67 11.92
CA ARG A 240 -0.06 5.23 12.04
C ARG A 240 -1.03 6.36 12.42
N GLN A 241 -0.53 7.43 13.04
CA GLN A 241 -1.33 8.57 13.50
C GLN A 241 -1.45 9.67 12.44
N VAL A 242 -0.75 9.54 11.31
CA VAL A 242 -0.83 10.50 10.22
C VAL A 242 -2.22 10.44 9.60
N LYS A 243 -2.98 11.53 9.74
CA LYS A 243 -4.32 11.66 9.14
C LYS A 243 -4.16 11.69 7.63
N ARG A 244 -4.70 10.66 6.96
CA ARG A 244 -4.67 10.58 5.50
C ARG A 244 -5.72 11.53 4.92
N VAL A 245 -5.27 12.45 4.08
CA VAL A 245 -6.13 13.29 3.24
C VAL A 245 -6.56 12.45 2.04
N SER A 246 -7.70 11.76 2.13
CA SER A 246 -8.43 11.25 0.96
C SER A 246 -9.74 10.55 1.36
N SER A 247 -10.84 11.02 0.77
CA SER A 247 -12.08 10.29 0.52
C SER A 247 -11.81 8.94 -0.16
N LEU A 248 -12.46 7.87 0.32
CA LEU A 248 -12.19 6.46 -0.01
C LEU A 248 -12.04 6.13 -1.52
N PRO A 249 -10.94 5.45 -1.91
CA PRO A 249 -10.81 4.70 -3.15
C PRO A 249 -10.33 3.23 -2.91
N PRO A 250 -10.28 2.34 -3.94
CA PRO A 250 -10.09 0.88 -3.79
C PRO A 250 -8.71 0.50 -3.19
N PRO A 251 -8.50 -0.76 -2.73
CA PRO A 251 -7.32 -1.13 -1.93
C PRO A 251 -6.01 -0.71 -2.59
N ASP A 252 -5.10 -0.13 -1.78
CA ASP A 252 -3.75 0.28 -2.18
C ASP A 252 -3.01 -0.92 -2.83
N LEU A 253 -3.05 -0.97 -4.15
CA LEU A 253 -2.17 -1.77 -4.98
C LEU A 253 -0.96 -0.88 -5.33
N PRO A 254 0.27 -1.34 -5.03
CA PRO A 254 0.62 -2.66 -4.50
C PRO A 254 0.50 -2.75 -2.97
N VAL A 255 0.07 -3.92 -2.47
CA VAL A 255 0.20 -4.30 -1.04
C VAL A 255 1.64 -4.03 -0.62
N PRO A 256 1.93 -3.23 0.43
CA PRO A 256 3.31 -2.83 0.77
C PRO A 256 4.28 -4.01 0.95
N ALA A 257 3.78 -5.15 1.45
CA ALA A 257 4.55 -6.37 1.57
C ALA A 257 5.04 -6.95 0.23
N ASN A 258 4.50 -6.47 -0.89
CA ASN A 258 4.87 -6.87 -2.24
C ASN A 258 5.98 -6.00 -2.87
N GLU A 259 6.44 -4.95 -2.19
CA GLU A 259 7.49 -4.05 -2.70
C GLU A 259 8.82 -4.81 -2.91
N LYS A 260 9.17 -5.69 -1.97
CA LYS A 260 10.43 -6.45 -1.98
C LYS A 260 10.16 -7.94 -2.04
N LEU A 261 9.70 -8.40 -3.21
CA LEU A 261 9.48 -9.82 -3.47
C LEU A 261 10.57 -10.41 -4.33
N LEU A 262 10.76 -11.71 -4.15
CA LEU A 262 11.54 -12.56 -5.02
C LEU A 262 10.59 -13.37 -5.90
N ALA A 263 10.84 -13.38 -7.20
CA ALA A 263 10.12 -14.20 -8.17
C ALA A 263 11.10 -15.15 -8.87
N TRP A 264 10.64 -16.36 -9.18
CA TRP A 264 11.39 -17.28 -10.02
C TRP A 264 11.14 -16.91 -11.48
N VAL A 265 12.19 -16.79 -12.30
CA VAL A 265 12.08 -16.63 -13.75
C VAL A 265 13.14 -17.47 -14.45
N GLY A 266 12.71 -18.42 -15.30
CA GLY A 266 13.60 -19.37 -15.95
C GLY A 266 14.16 -20.37 -14.95
N ASP A 267 15.40 -20.15 -14.55
CA ASP A 267 16.21 -20.98 -13.65
C ASP A 267 16.70 -20.22 -12.40
N GLU A 268 16.33 -18.95 -12.24
CA GLU A 268 16.84 -18.07 -11.19
C GLU A 268 15.72 -17.45 -10.32
N ILE A 269 16.06 -17.17 -9.06
CA ILE A 269 15.24 -16.35 -8.17
C ILE A 269 15.75 -14.91 -8.23
N LEU A 270 14.89 -13.99 -8.65
CA LEU A 270 15.23 -12.60 -8.92
C LEU A 270 14.38 -11.65 -8.07
N PRO A 271 14.92 -10.51 -7.62
CA PRO A 271 14.12 -9.41 -7.07
C PRO A 271 13.03 -8.96 -8.06
N ARG A 272 11.90 -8.49 -7.54
CA ARG A 272 10.72 -8.03 -8.29
C ARG A 272 11.07 -7.19 -9.52
N GLU A 273 11.93 -6.19 -9.36
CA GLU A 273 12.33 -5.26 -10.43
C GLU A 273 13.23 -5.92 -11.50
N SER A 274 13.89 -7.02 -11.15
CA SER A 274 14.75 -7.79 -12.07
C SER A 274 14.02 -8.96 -12.73
N ALA A 275 12.86 -9.37 -12.19
CA ALA A 275 12.07 -10.49 -12.67
C ALA A 275 11.40 -10.16 -14.02
N LYS A 276 12.11 -10.41 -15.12
CA LYS A 276 11.68 -10.06 -16.48
C LYS A 276 11.89 -11.21 -17.46
N VAL A 277 11.04 -11.28 -18.48
CA VAL A 277 11.23 -12.15 -19.64
C VAL A 277 11.81 -11.37 -20.82
N SER A 278 12.45 -12.06 -21.76
CA SER A 278 12.93 -11.43 -22.98
C SER A 278 11.75 -10.91 -23.82
N VAL A 279 11.91 -9.79 -24.52
CA VAL A 279 10.96 -9.37 -25.57
C VAL A 279 10.82 -10.39 -26.71
N PHE A 280 11.81 -11.29 -26.84
CA PHE A 280 11.76 -12.42 -27.76
C PHE A 280 11.06 -13.65 -27.16
N ASP A 281 10.57 -13.60 -25.93
CA ASP A 281 9.75 -14.66 -25.35
C ASP A 281 8.39 -14.76 -26.07
N SER A 282 7.90 -15.98 -26.19
CA SER A 282 6.65 -16.27 -26.91
C SER A 282 5.42 -15.72 -26.20
N VAL A 283 5.49 -15.53 -24.87
CA VAL A 283 4.42 -14.83 -24.14
C VAL A 283 4.31 -13.37 -24.58
N VAL A 284 5.44 -12.71 -24.89
CA VAL A 284 5.46 -11.30 -25.32
C VAL A 284 5.03 -11.16 -26.77
N GLN A 285 5.48 -12.06 -27.65
CA GLN A 285 5.18 -11.98 -29.08
C GLN A 285 3.75 -12.39 -29.44
N GLY A 286 3.12 -13.29 -28.67
CA GLY A 286 1.81 -13.83 -29.03
C GLY A 286 1.04 -14.50 -27.90
N GLY A 287 1.38 -14.27 -26.63
CA GLY A 287 0.66 -14.83 -25.48
C GLY A 287 0.78 -16.35 -25.30
N ASP A 288 1.74 -16.99 -25.98
CA ASP A 288 1.97 -18.44 -26.00
C ASP A 288 2.56 -18.96 -24.68
N SER A 289 1.66 -19.14 -23.70
CA SER A 289 1.95 -19.56 -22.33
C SER A 289 0.70 -20.10 -21.64
N VAL A 290 0.93 -20.96 -20.64
CA VAL A 290 -0.09 -21.48 -19.71
C VAL A 290 0.19 -20.95 -18.31
N TRP A 291 -0.82 -20.89 -17.46
CA TRP A 291 -0.65 -20.40 -16.09
C TRP A 291 -1.54 -21.13 -15.09
N GLU A 292 -1.33 -20.88 -13.81
CA GLU A 292 -2.14 -21.35 -12.69
C GLU A 292 -2.17 -20.28 -11.59
N GLY A 293 -3.29 -20.21 -10.86
CA GLY A 293 -3.44 -19.38 -9.67
C GLY A 293 -3.46 -20.26 -8.44
N LEU A 294 -2.41 -20.19 -7.61
CA LEU A 294 -2.28 -21.02 -6.41
C LEU A 294 -2.52 -20.18 -5.17
N ARG A 295 -3.24 -20.72 -4.20
CA ARG A 295 -3.47 -20.09 -2.89
C ARG A 295 -2.72 -20.85 -1.79
N ILE A 296 -2.14 -20.09 -0.87
CA ILE A 296 -1.38 -20.61 0.26
C ILE A 296 -2.14 -20.34 1.55
N TYR A 297 -2.42 -21.42 2.29
CA TYR A 297 -3.06 -21.41 3.60
C TYR A 297 -2.27 -22.29 4.55
N ASP A 298 -1.93 -21.77 5.73
CA ASP A 298 -1.29 -22.53 6.82
C ASP A 298 -0.11 -23.43 6.37
N GLY A 299 0.78 -22.86 5.56
CA GLY A 299 1.98 -23.52 5.04
C GLY A 299 1.74 -24.50 3.89
N LYS A 300 0.49 -24.70 3.46
CA LYS A 300 0.11 -25.61 2.38
C LYS A 300 -0.37 -24.83 1.16
N VAL A 301 -0.04 -25.35 -0.03
CA VAL A 301 -0.63 -24.87 -1.28
C VAL A 301 -1.92 -25.65 -1.51
N PHE A 302 -3.05 -24.94 -1.55
CA PHE A 302 -4.36 -25.56 -1.75
C PHE A 302 -4.43 -26.27 -3.09
N LYS A 303 -4.80 -27.56 -3.09
CA LYS A 303 -5.03 -28.37 -4.30
C LYS A 303 -3.86 -28.37 -5.31
N LEU A 304 -2.62 -28.36 -4.80
CA LEU A 304 -1.42 -28.22 -5.64
C LEU A 304 -1.31 -29.27 -6.74
N GLU A 305 -1.61 -30.55 -6.46
CA GLU A 305 -1.49 -31.60 -7.46
C GLU A 305 -2.45 -31.39 -8.62
N GLU A 306 -3.70 -31.03 -8.31
CA GLU A 306 -4.76 -30.77 -9.28
C GLU A 306 -4.43 -29.54 -10.13
N HIS A 307 -3.86 -28.49 -9.53
CA HIS A 307 -3.36 -27.33 -10.28
C HIS A 307 -2.24 -27.72 -11.25
N LEU A 308 -1.30 -28.57 -10.81
CA LEU A 308 -0.21 -29.02 -11.68
C LEU A 308 -0.72 -29.95 -12.79
N ASP A 309 -1.66 -30.86 -12.51
CA ASP A 309 -2.32 -31.68 -13.54
C ASP A 309 -2.88 -30.80 -14.66
N ARG A 310 -3.65 -29.75 -14.31
CA ARG A 310 -4.23 -28.83 -15.29
C ARG A 310 -3.17 -28.01 -16.05
N LEU A 311 -2.09 -27.60 -15.38
CA LEU A 311 -0.97 -26.93 -16.03
C LEU A 311 -0.34 -27.83 -17.10
N PHE A 312 -0.10 -29.10 -16.79
CA PHE A 312 0.47 -30.08 -17.72
C PHE A 312 -0.50 -30.41 -18.86
N ASP A 313 -1.80 -30.57 -18.58
CA ASP A 313 -2.82 -30.79 -19.62
C ASP A 313 -2.89 -29.59 -20.58
N SER A 314 -2.85 -28.38 -20.05
CA SER A 314 -2.82 -27.15 -20.87
C SER A 314 -1.56 -27.05 -21.71
N ALA A 315 -0.39 -27.33 -21.12
CA ALA A 315 0.89 -27.32 -21.85
C ALA A 315 0.91 -28.40 -22.95
N LYS A 316 0.36 -29.58 -22.68
CA LYS A 316 0.21 -30.67 -23.64
C LYS A 316 -0.74 -30.30 -24.77
N ALA A 317 -1.88 -29.67 -24.48
CA ALA A 317 -2.83 -29.19 -25.49
C ALA A 317 -2.19 -28.17 -26.45
N LEU A 318 -1.26 -27.36 -25.94
CA LEU A 318 -0.46 -26.42 -26.74
C LEU A 318 0.81 -27.04 -27.33
N ALA A 319 1.02 -28.35 -27.21
CA ALA A 319 2.19 -29.07 -27.70
C ALA A 319 3.53 -28.46 -27.23
N PHE A 320 3.63 -28.10 -25.94
CA PHE A 320 4.90 -27.67 -25.36
C PHE A 320 5.87 -28.86 -25.31
N GLU A 321 7.13 -28.59 -25.66
CA GLU A 321 8.23 -29.55 -25.56
C GLU A 321 9.18 -29.12 -24.44
N ASN A 322 9.89 -30.10 -23.84
CA ASN A 322 10.85 -29.85 -22.76
C ASN A 322 10.22 -29.08 -21.58
N VAL A 323 8.99 -29.45 -21.21
CA VAL A 323 8.30 -28.91 -20.04
C VAL A 323 9.04 -29.38 -18.78
N PRO A 324 9.34 -28.50 -17.81
CA PRO A 324 9.93 -28.89 -16.53
C PRO A 324 9.10 -29.96 -15.83
N THR A 325 9.77 -30.90 -15.18
CA THR A 325 9.12 -31.98 -14.44
C THR A 325 8.30 -31.41 -13.28
N ARG A 326 7.32 -32.20 -12.83
CA ARG A 326 6.51 -31.87 -11.65
C ARG A 326 7.39 -31.57 -10.41
N GLY A 327 8.49 -32.30 -10.24
CA GLY A 327 9.44 -32.09 -9.15
C GLY A 327 10.13 -30.74 -9.24
N GLU A 328 10.62 -30.35 -10.42
CA GLU A 328 11.28 -29.06 -10.66
C GLU A 328 10.33 -27.89 -10.45
N ILE A 329 9.08 -27.98 -10.91
CA ILE A 329 8.07 -26.93 -10.70
C ILE A 329 7.76 -26.77 -9.21
N LYS A 330 7.58 -27.87 -8.47
CA LYS A 330 7.36 -27.83 -7.01
C LYS A 330 8.55 -27.24 -6.28
N ASP A 331 9.76 -27.64 -6.65
CA ASP A 331 11.00 -27.11 -6.06
C ASP A 331 11.11 -25.59 -6.28
N ALA A 332 10.84 -25.10 -7.49
CA ALA A 332 10.80 -23.67 -7.79
C ALA A 332 9.73 -22.93 -6.97
N ILE A 333 8.52 -23.48 -6.85
CA ILE A 333 7.43 -22.92 -6.04
C ILE A 333 7.86 -22.80 -4.57
N PHE A 334 8.30 -23.90 -3.97
CA PHE A 334 8.61 -23.95 -2.55
C PHE A 334 9.85 -23.14 -2.20
N LYS A 335 10.92 -23.19 -3.01
CA LYS A 335 12.09 -22.32 -2.81
C LYS A 335 11.69 -20.86 -2.85
N THR A 336 10.85 -20.46 -3.80
CA THR A 336 10.40 -19.07 -3.93
C THR A 336 9.54 -18.63 -2.75
N LEU A 337 8.59 -19.46 -2.30
CA LEU A 337 7.79 -19.18 -1.10
C LEU A 337 8.64 -19.08 0.17
N ILE A 338 9.54 -20.05 0.39
CA ILE A 338 10.45 -20.08 1.54
C ILE A 338 11.34 -18.83 1.58
N ARG A 339 11.90 -18.44 0.42
CA ARG A 339 12.75 -17.24 0.32
C ARG A 339 11.99 -15.94 0.59
N ASN A 340 10.68 -15.89 0.35
CA ASN A 340 9.83 -14.76 0.67
C ASN A 340 9.16 -14.84 2.06
N GLY A 341 9.30 -15.94 2.80
CA GLY A 341 8.59 -16.16 4.06
C GLY A 341 7.07 -16.28 3.89
N MET A 342 6.60 -16.72 2.73
CA MET A 342 5.18 -16.74 2.37
C MET A 342 4.53 -18.07 2.73
N PHE A 343 4.04 -18.17 3.96
CA PHE A 343 3.39 -19.38 4.48
C PHE A 343 1.88 -19.25 4.65
N ASN A 344 1.28 -18.07 4.43
CA ASN A 344 -0.17 -17.88 4.49
C ASN A 344 -0.58 -16.68 3.65
N ASN A 345 -1.86 -16.50 3.32
CA ASN A 345 -2.40 -15.29 2.67
C ASN A 345 -1.64 -14.83 1.41
N ALA A 346 -0.97 -15.77 0.75
CA ALA A 346 -0.22 -15.52 -0.47
C ALA A 346 -0.94 -16.16 -1.66
N HIS A 347 -0.72 -15.55 -2.82
CA HIS A 347 -1.20 -16.05 -4.10
C HIS A 347 -0.02 -16.15 -5.05
N ILE A 348 0.18 -17.30 -5.67
CA ILE A 348 1.16 -17.47 -6.76
C ILE A 348 0.43 -17.39 -8.09
N ARG A 349 0.91 -16.50 -8.96
CA ARG A 349 0.68 -16.62 -10.40
C ARG A 349 1.82 -17.47 -10.98
N LEU A 350 1.56 -18.76 -11.15
CA LEU A 350 2.49 -19.70 -11.76
C LEU A 350 2.29 -19.60 -13.26
N SER A 351 3.32 -19.31 -14.05
CA SER A 351 3.21 -19.28 -15.52
C SER A 351 4.33 -20.10 -16.15
N LEU A 352 4.02 -20.75 -17.26
CA LEU A 352 4.98 -21.47 -18.08
C LEU A 352 4.84 -20.96 -19.51
N THR A 353 5.87 -20.30 -20.01
CA THR A 353 5.92 -19.87 -21.41
C THR A 353 6.62 -20.94 -22.24
N ARG A 354 6.32 -21.00 -23.55
CA ARG A 354 7.11 -21.83 -24.47
C ARG A 354 8.57 -21.35 -24.58
N GLY A 355 8.87 -20.18 -24.04
CA GLY A 355 10.21 -19.62 -23.90
C GLY A 355 10.62 -18.65 -24.99
N LYS A 356 11.89 -18.27 -24.90
CA LYS A 356 12.57 -17.37 -25.84
C LYS A 356 12.64 -17.98 -27.23
N LYS A 357 12.40 -17.15 -28.25
CA LYS A 357 12.61 -17.50 -29.65
C LYS A 357 13.98 -17.05 -30.15
N VAL A 358 14.54 -17.80 -31.11
CA VAL A 358 15.76 -17.41 -31.84
C VAL A 358 15.52 -16.22 -32.78
N THR A 359 14.27 -16.01 -33.21
CA THR A 359 13.83 -14.88 -34.04
C THR A 359 12.35 -14.62 -33.84
N SER A 360 11.86 -13.45 -34.27
CA SER A 360 10.44 -13.12 -34.21
C SER A 360 9.64 -13.97 -35.21
N GLY A 361 8.48 -14.46 -34.80
CA GLY A 361 7.57 -15.20 -35.68
C GLY A 361 6.59 -16.12 -34.95
N MET A 362 5.50 -16.50 -35.62
CA MET A 362 4.42 -17.30 -35.04
C MET A 362 4.79 -18.78 -34.82
N SER A 363 5.75 -19.32 -35.57
CA SER A 363 6.09 -20.74 -35.48
C SER A 363 6.68 -21.10 -34.10
N PRO A 364 6.17 -22.16 -33.43
CA PRO A 364 6.79 -22.73 -32.24
C PRO A 364 8.19 -23.30 -32.48
N ALA A 365 8.56 -23.61 -33.73
CA ALA A 365 9.88 -24.16 -34.07
C ALA A 365 11.06 -23.18 -33.80
N PHE A 366 10.76 -21.90 -33.54
CA PHE A 366 11.75 -20.91 -33.14
C PHE A 366 12.07 -20.95 -31.63
N ASN A 367 11.30 -21.69 -30.83
CA ASN A 367 11.52 -21.88 -29.39
C ASN A 367 12.60 -22.93 -29.13
N ARG A 368 13.87 -22.51 -29.21
CA ARG A 368 15.02 -23.44 -29.08
C ARG A 368 15.72 -23.38 -27.72
N TYR A 369 15.29 -22.49 -26.84
CA TYR A 369 15.95 -22.27 -25.54
C TYR A 369 15.22 -22.96 -24.37
N GLY A 370 14.18 -23.76 -24.65
CA GLY A 370 13.35 -24.40 -23.63
C GLY A 370 12.27 -23.48 -23.06
N CYS A 371 11.39 -24.06 -22.23
CA CYS A 371 10.32 -23.32 -21.57
C CYS A 371 10.86 -22.35 -20.52
N THR A 372 10.15 -21.25 -20.26
CA THR A 372 10.47 -20.33 -19.16
C THR A 372 9.41 -20.47 -18.07
N LEU A 373 9.80 -21.01 -16.91
CA LEU A 373 8.96 -21.10 -15.73
C LEU A 373 8.99 -19.76 -14.97
N ILE A 374 7.82 -19.30 -14.53
CA ILE A 374 7.66 -18.07 -13.76
C ILE A 374 6.86 -18.40 -12.51
N VAL A 375 7.44 -18.17 -11.33
CA VAL A 375 6.74 -18.24 -10.05
C VAL A 375 6.67 -16.82 -9.50
N LEU A 376 5.51 -16.18 -9.65
CA LEU A 376 5.26 -14.84 -9.14
C LEU A 376 4.33 -14.92 -7.92
N PRO A 377 4.88 -15.00 -6.69
CA PRO A 377 4.07 -14.92 -5.50
C PRO A 377 3.76 -13.47 -5.15
N GLU A 378 2.61 -13.22 -4.53
CA GLU A 378 2.26 -11.94 -3.94
C GLU A 378 1.46 -12.17 -2.66
N TRP A 379 1.69 -11.36 -1.63
CA TRP A 379 0.74 -11.22 -0.54
C TRP A 379 -0.56 -10.65 -1.10
N LYS A 380 -1.63 -11.42 -0.98
CA LYS A 380 -2.90 -11.10 -1.61
C LYS A 380 -4.04 -11.45 -0.66
N PRO A 381 -4.41 -10.54 0.25
CA PRO A 381 -5.58 -10.75 1.08
C PRO A 381 -6.85 -10.87 0.22
N PRO A 382 -7.96 -11.36 0.78
CA PRO A 382 -9.28 -11.28 0.14
C PRO A 382 -9.53 -9.84 -0.32
N VAL A 383 -9.94 -9.66 -1.57
CA VAL A 383 -9.93 -8.34 -2.22
C VAL A 383 -11.19 -7.56 -1.84
N TYR A 384 -12.27 -8.19 -1.38
CA TYR A 384 -13.45 -7.45 -0.96
C TYR A 384 -14.19 -8.12 0.22
N ASP A 385 -15.29 -7.48 0.59
CA ASP A 385 -16.14 -7.79 1.73
C ASP A 385 -17.30 -8.72 1.34
N ASN A 386 -17.15 -10.01 1.68
CA ASN A 386 -18.18 -11.04 1.53
C ASN A 386 -19.51 -10.74 2.25
N THR A 387 -19.62 -9.68 3.07
CA THR A 387 -20.89 -9.34 3.73
C THR A 387 -21.86 -8.60 2.83
N LYS A 388 -21.41 -8.03 1.69
CA LYS A 388 -22.21 -7.11 0.89
C LYS A 388 -22.43 -7.49 -0.57
N GLY A 389 -21.55 -8.32 -1.13
CA GLY A 389 -21.78 -8.97 -2.41
C GLY A 389 -21.50 -8.07 -3.59
N ILE A 390 -21.38 -8.69 -4.76
CA ILE A 390 -20.93 -8.04 -5.98
C ILE A 390 -22.09 -7.61 -6.88
N THR A 391 -21.88 -6.52 -7.59
CA THR A 391 -22.71 -6.10 -8.70
C THR A 391 -22.13 -6.69 -9.98
N LEU A 392 -22.91 -7.48 -10.71
CA LEU A 392 -22.50 -8.02 -12.00
C LEU A 392 -23.21 -7.27 -13.14
N VAL A 393 -22.60 -7.25 -14.32
CA VAL A 393 -23.26 -6.86 -15.58
C VAL A 393 -23.09 -7.98 -16.62
N THR A 394 -24.01 -8.11 -17.56
CA THR A 394 -23.82 -9.05 -18.67
C THR A 394 -22.92 -8.43 -19.73
N ALA A 395 -21.82 -9.10 -20.07
CA ALA A 395 -20.94 -8.69 -21.15
C ALA A 395 -21.54 -9.02 -22.53
N THR A 396 -21.30 -8.12 -23.48
CA THR A 396 -21.50 -8.34 -24.90
C THR A 396 -20.41 -9.26 -25.47
N THR A 397 -19.18 -9.18 -24.95
CA THR A 397 -18.11 -10.13 -25.27
C THR A 397 -18.51 -11.57 -24.89
N ARG A 398 -18.54 -12.47 -25.89
CA ARG A 398 -18.84 -13.90 -25.68
C ARG A 398 -17.61 -14.66 -25.24
N ARG A 399 -17.82 -15.72 -24.46
CA ARG A 399 -16.74 -16.57 -23.98
C ARG A 399 -16.17 -17.44 -25.11
N ASN A 400 -14.86 -17.70 -25.07
CA ASN A 400 -14.21 -18.45 -26.14
C ASN A 400 -14.79 -19.86 -26.30
N SER A 401 -15.10 -20.20 -27.55
CA SER A 401 -15.56 -21.54 -27.93
C SER A 401 -14.38 -22.51 -28.07
N PRO A 402 -14.59 -23.82 -27.82
CA PRO A 402 -13.66 -24.87 -28.22
C PRO A 402 -13.28 -24.85 -29.71
N ASN A 403 -14.10 -24.25 -30.58
CA ASN A 403 -13.81 -24.12 -32.01
C ASN A 403 -12.80 -23.01 -32.35
N ASN A 404 -12.39 -22.19 -31.39
CA ASN A 404 -11.46 -21.10 -31.61
C ASN A 404 -10.24 -21.24 -30.69
N LEU A 405 -10.42 -20.95 -29.42
CA LEU A 405 -9.41 -21.06 -28.39
C LEU A 405 -10.08 -21.62 -27.14
N ASP A 406 -9.97 -22.94 -26.95
CA ASP A 406 -10.73 -23.63 -25.92
C ASP A 406 -10.44 -23.08 -24.52
N SER A 407 -11.51 -22.63 -23.84
CA SER A 407 -11.45 -22.08 -22.48
C SER A 407 -11.00 -23.11 -21.43
N LYS A 408 -10.97 -24.41 -21.77
CA LYS A 408 -10.39 -25.47 -20.93
C LYS A 408 -8.87 -25.40 -20.83
N ILE A 409 -8.20 -24.80 -21.82
CA ILE A 409 -6.76 -24.55 -21.77
C ILE A 409 -6.55 -23.31 -20.90
N HIS A 410 -5.85 -23.45 -19.77
CA HIS A 410 -5.60 -22.33 -18.87
C HIS A 410 -4.40 -21.50 -19.38
N HIS A 411 -4.64 -20.72 -20.44
CA HIS A 411 -3.65 -19.95 -21.19
C HIS A 411 -3.61 -18.46 -20.81
N ASN A 412 -2.54 -17.75 -21.19
CA ASN A 412 -2.40 -16.30 -20.90
C ASN A 412 -3.08 -15.37 -21.93
N ASN A 413 -3.71 -15.90 -22.97
CA ASN A 413 -4.49 -15.11 -23.95
C ASN A 413 -5.82 -14.60 -23.36
N LEU A 414 -5.73 -13.74 -22.34
CA LEU A 414 -6.85 -13.27 -21.53
C LEU A 414 -7.54 -12.01 -22.08
N LEU A 415 -7.24 -11.59 -23.31
CA LEU A 415 -7.86 -10.39 -23.89
C LEU A 415 -9.39 -10.50 -23.94
N ASN A 416 -9.94 -11.70 -24.24
CA ASN A 416 -11.37 -11.99 -24.17
C ASN A 416 -11.97 -11.66 -22.78
N ASN A 417 -11.31 -12.12 -21.72
CA ASN A 417 -11.70 -11.87 -20.34
C ASN A 417 -11.52 -10.40 -19.93
N ILE A 418 -10.42 -9.77 -20.38
CA ILE A 418 -10.12 -8.36 -20.10
C ILE A 418 -11.15 -7.44 -20.75
N LEU A 419 -11.58 -7.72 -21.99
CA LEU A 419 -12.64 -6.95 -22.66
C LEU A 419 -13.97 -7.02 -21.89
N ALA A 420 -14.37 -8.21 -21.45
CA ALA A 420 -15.55 -8.34 -20.59
C ALA A 420 -15.38 -7.56 -19.27
N LYS A 421 -14.18 -7.56 -18.67
CA LYS A 421 -13.90 -6.74 -17.48
C LYS A 421 -13.99 -5.24 -17.77
N ILE A 422 -13.52 -4.78 -18.92
CA ILE A 422 -13.64 -3.38 -19.35
C ILE A 422 -15.12 -2.99 -19.48
N GLU A 423 -15.96 -3.85 -20.05
CA GLU A 423 -17.42 -3.64 -20.09
C GLU A 423 -18.01 -3.53 -18.68
N GLY A 424 -17.61 -4.42 -17.76
CA GLY A 424 -17.97 -4.35 -16.34
C GLY A 424 -17.61 -3.02 -15.69
N ASN A 425 -16.37 -2.57 -15.87
CA ASN A 425 -15.90 -1.30 -15.34
C ASN A 425 -16.68 -0.10 -15.92
N ASN A 426 -16.94 -0.10 -17.24
CA ASN A 426 -17.71 0.96 -17.90
C ASN A 426 -19.16 1.02 -17.42
N ALA A 427 -19.73 -0.13 -17.00
CA ALA A 427 -21.05 -0.21 -16.39
C ALA A 427 -21.04 0.12 -14.87
N ASN A 428 -19.87 0.42 -14.29
CA ASN A 428 -19.66 0.55 -12.84
C ASN A 428 -20.15 -0.69 -12.07
N ALA A 429 -19.89 -1.88 -12.61
CA ALA A 429 -20.12 -3.16 -11.98
C ALA A 429 -18.81 -3.77 -11.46
N ASP A 430 -18.90 -4.58 -10.41
CA ASP A 430 -17.76 -5.26 -9.79
C ASP A 430 -17.17 -6.36 -10.68
N ASP A 431 -17.98 -7.01 -11.52
CA ASP A 431 -17.50 -7.94 -12.56
C ASP A 431 -18.53 -8.13 -13.69
N ALA A 432 -18.19 -8.93 -14.71
CA ALA A 432 -19.04 -9.16 -15.86
C ALA A 432 -19.32 -10.65 -16.11
N ILE A 433 -20.60 -11.01 -16.26
CA ILE A 433 -21.08 -12.33 -16.68
C ILE A 433 -20.88 -12.46 -18.19
N MET A 434 -20.19 -13.52 -18.61
CA MET A 434 -20.00 -13.87 -20.01
C MET A 434 -20.96 -14.98 -20.43
N LEU A 435 -21.49 -14.87 -21.65
CA LEU A 435 -22.37 -15.86 -22.25
C LEU A 435 -21.63 -16.73 -23.27
N ASP A 436 -22.11 -17.96 -23.47
CA ASP A 436 -21.72 -18.84 -24.57
C ASP A 436 -22.23 -18.31 -25.93
N LYS A 437 -21.82 -18.96 -27.02
CA LYS A 437 -22.20 -18.59 -28.39
C LYS A 437 -23.72 -18.65 -28.66
N ASP A 438 -24.46 -19.42 -27.87
CA ASP A 438 -25.89 -19.64 -28.02
C ASP A 438 -26.72 -18.77 -27.04
N GLY A 439 -26.05 -17.95 -26.21
CA GLY A 439 -26.69 -17.02 -25.27
C GLY A 439 -26.95 -17.56 -23.86
N TYR A 440 -26.39 -18.71 -23.48
CA TYR A 440 -26.48 -19.24 -22.11
C TYR A 440 -25.33 -18.75 -21.24
N VAL A 441 -25.56 -18.69 -19.93
CA VAL A 441 -24.54 -18.28 -18.95
C VAL A 441 -23.36 -19.25 -18.99
N SER A 442 -22.14 -18.72 -19.02
CA SER A 442 -20.91 -19.52 -19.00
C SER A 442 -20.15 -19.38 -17.67
N GLU A 443 -19.53 -18.22 -17.47
CA GLU A 443 -18.75 -17.84 -16.29
C GLU A 443 -18.66 -16.31 -16.22
N THR A 444 -18.08 -15.73 -15.18
CA THR A 444 -17.68 -14.31 -15.26
C THR A 444 -16.41 -14.17 -16.11
N ASN A 445 -15.91 -12.94 -16.28
CA ASN A 445 -14.58 -12.73 -16.85
C ASN A 445 -13.45 -13.42 -16.07
N ALA A 446 -13.68 -13.97 -14.88
CA ALA A 446 -12.61 -14.40 -14.02
C ALA A 446 -12.93 -15.61 -13.11
N THR A 447 -14.20 -16.02 -13.00
CA THR A 447 -14.70 -16.94 -11.97
C THR A 447 -15.86 -17.80 -12.50
N ASN A 448 -15.94 -19.05 -12.06
CA ASN A 448 -17.13 -19.85 -12.33
C ASN A 448 -18.31 -19.35 -11.48
N ILE A 449 -19.52 -19.56 -12.00
CA ILE A 449 -20.78 -19.08 -11.40
C ILE A 449 -21.63 -20.26 -10.94
N PHE A 450 -22.33 -20.05 -9.83
CA PHE A 450 -23.37 -20.89 -9.25
C PHE A 450 -24.65 -20.07 -9.05
N LEU A 451 -25.77 -20.75 -9.16
CA LEU A 451 -27.13 -20.22 -9.00
C LEU A 451 -27.84 -21.08 -7.97
N VAL A 452 -28.56 -20.47 -7.03
CA VAL A 452 -29.48 -21.21 -6.16
C VAL A 452 -30.91 -20.86 -6.50
N LYS A 453 -31.72 -21.90 -6.77
CA LYS A 453 -33.14 -21.75 -7.04
C LYS A 453 -33.93 -22.88 -6.40
N LYS A 454 -34.90 -22.52 -5.54
CA LYS A 454 -35.78 -23.44 -4.80
C LYS A 454 -34.99 -24.52 -4.04
N GLY A 455 -33.91 -24.10 -3.37
CA GLY A 455 -33.04 -24.99 -2.59
C GLY A 455 -32.14 -25.93 -3.42
N ARG A 456 -32.02 -25.70 -4.75
CA ARG A 456 -31.16 -26.48 -5.65
C ARG A 456 -30.02 -25.58 -6.12
N VAL A 457 -28.81 -26.13 -6.14
CA VAL A 457 -27.59 -25.45 -6.60
C VAL A 457 -27.35 -25.83 -8.05
N LEU A 458 -27.24 -24.84 -8.93
CA LEU A 458 -27.05 -25.01 -10.36
C LEU A 458 -25.76 -24.33 -10.81
N THR A 459 -25.09 -24.90 -11.80
CA THR A 459 -23.93 -24.28 -12.45
C THR A 459 -23.90 -24.65 -13.94
N PRO A 460 -23.41 -23.76 -14.83
CA PRO A 460 -23.24 -24.10 -16.25
C PRO A 460 -22.35 -25.31 -16.46
N HIS A 461 -22.62 -26.11 -17.51
CA HIS A 461 -21.66 -27.11 -17.97
C HIS A 461 -20.34 -26.46 -18.38
N ALA A 462 -19.23 -27.20 -18.21
CA ALA A 462 -17.90 -26.76 -18.61
C ALA A 462 -17.64 -26.79 -20.13
N ASP A 463 -18.66 -26.48 -20.93
CA ASP A 463 -18.57 -26.45 -22.39
C ASP A 463 -17.83 -25.20 -22.87
N TYR A 464 -18.14 -24.05 -22.25
CA TYR A 464 -17.62 -22.72 -22.61
C TYR A 464 -16.93 -22.01 -21.44
N CYS A 465 -16.49 -22.73 -20.41
CA CYS A 465 -15.82 -22.14 -19.25
C CYS A 465 -14.61 -22.97 -18.83
N LEU A 466 -13.77 -22.42 -17.94
CA LEU A 466 -12.68 -23.18 -17.37
C LEU A 466 -13.26 -24.19 -16.34
N PRO A 467 -12.92 -25.48 -16.38
CA PRO A 467 -13.23 -26.42 -15.30
C PRO A 467 -12.39 -26.06 -14.07
N GLY A 468 -12.91 -25.13 -13.26
CA GLY A 468 -12.20 -24.60 -12.10
C GLY A 468 -12.02 -25.63 -10.99
N ILE A 469 -10.86 -25.64 -10.35
CA ILE A 469 -10.60 -26.49 -9.17
C ILE A 469 -11.49 -26.07 -8.00
N THR A 470 -11.69 -24.77 -7.80
CA THR A 470 -12.66 -24.25 -6.82
C THR A 470 -14.09 -24.66 -7.18
N ARG A 471 -14.44 -24.69 -8.47
CA ARG A 471 -15.76 -25.18 -8.94
C ARG A 471 -15.98 -26.63 -8.55
N ALA A 472 -15.03 -27.50 -8.85
CA ALA A 472 -15.09 -28.90 -8.43
C ALA A 472 -15.20 -29.03 -6.90
N THR A 473 -14.41 -28.26 -6.15
CA THR A 473 -14.46 -28.27 -4.67
C THR A 473 -15.83 -27.84 -4.13
N VAL A 474 -16.43 -26.76 -4.68
CA VAL A 474 -17.77 -26.32 -4.28
C VAL A 474 -18.81 -27.38 -4.60
N MET A 475 -18.72 -28.03 -5.75
CA MET A 475 -19.63 -29.12 -6.12
C MET A 475 -19.52 -30.32 -5.17
N ASP A 476 -18.31 -30.72 -4.81
CA ASP A 476 -18.07 -31.79 -3.85
C ASP A 476 -18.68 -31.44 -2.48
N LEU A 477 -18.53 -30.19 -2.03
CA LEU A 477 -19.13 -29.71 -0.78
C LEU A 477 -20.67 -29.72 -0.84
N VAL A 478 -21.27 -29.26 -1.94
CA VAL A 478 -22.74 -29.28 -2.12
C VAL A 478 -23.28 -30.71 -2.00
N VAL A 479 -22.61 -31.68 -2.63
CA VAL A 479 -22.98 -33.09 -2.53
C VAL A 479 -22.80 -33.62 -1.11
N LYS A 480 -21.68 -33.28 -0.45
CA LYS A 480 -21.39 -33.69 0.93
C LYS A 480 -22.43 -33.16 1.93
N GLU A 481 -22.90 -31.94 1.72
CA GLU A 481 -23.96 -31.31 2.52
C GLU A 481 -25.38 -31.80 2.14
N ASN A 482 -25.48 -32.83 1.30
CA ASN A 482 -26.74 -33.41 0.82
C ASN A 482 -27.67 -32.40 0.10
N LEU A 483 -27.09 -31.39 -0.54
CA LEU A 483 -27.81 -30.45 -1.38
C LEU A 483 -27.91 -31.00 -2.82
N ILE A 484 -28.95 -30.59 -3.54
CA ILE A 484 -29.15 -31.01 -4.93
C ILE A 484 -28.28 -30.12 -5.83
N LEU A 485 -27.27 -30.74 -6.45
CA LEU A 485 -26.43 -30.13 -7.47
C LEU A 485 -26.94 -30.49 -8.88
N GLU A 486 -27.04 -29.50 -9.75
CA GLU A 486 -27.37 -29.70 -11.17
C GLU A 486 -26.44 -28.91 -12.09
N GLU A 487 -25.67 -29.62 -12.89
CA GLU A 487 -24.93 -29.03 -14.01
C GLU A 487 -25.82 -29.02 -15.24
N ARG A 488 -26.13 -27.83 -15.79
CA ARG A 488 -26.91 -27.69 -17.02
C ARG A 488 -26.73 -26.34 -17.70
N ARG A 489 -27.31 -26.17 -18.89
CA ARG A 489 -27.45 -24.85 -19.51
C ARG A 489 -28.41 -23.98 -18.69
N ILE A 490 -28.00 -22.74 -18.42
CA ILE A 490 -28.76 -21.76 -17.64
C ILE A 490 -28.96 -20.53 -18.52
N SER A 491 -30.22 -20.17 -18.79
CA SER A 491 -30.51 -18.94 -19.54
C SER A 491 -30.30 -17.70 -18.66
N LEU A 492 -30.08 -16.56 -19.30
CA LEU A 492 -29.92 -15.29 -18.57
C LEU A 492 -31.18 -14.93 -17.76
N SER A 493 -32.38 -15.22 -18.29
CA SER A 493 -33.65 -15.00 -17.57
C SER A 493 -33.78 -15.86 -16.31
N GLU A 494 -33.30 -17.11 -16.32
CA GLU A 494 -33.25 -17.93 -15.11
C GLU A 494 -32.27 -17.35 -14.09
N PHE A 495 -31.14 -16.84 -14.55
CA PHE A 495 -30.15 -16.20 -13.67
C PHE A 495 -30.72 -14.93 -13.01
N HIS A 496 -31.52 -14.13 -13.72
CA HIS A 496 -32.19 -12.95 -13.14
C HIS A 496 -33.29 -13.29 -12.15
N THR A 497 -33.88 -14.48 -12.25
CA THR A 497 -34.95 -14.93 -11.36
C THR A 497 -34.44 -15.87 -10.28
N ALA A 498 -33.12 -15.95 -10.08
CA ALA A 498 -32.45 -16.63 -8.99
C ALA A 498 -33.08 -16.30 -7.63
N ASP A 499 -33.06 -17.25 -6.70
CA ASP A 499 -33.20 -16.86 -5.31
C ASP A 499 -31.88 -16.23 -4.87
N GLU A 500 -30.74 -16.85 -5.24
CA GLU A 500 -29.38 -16.33 -5.02
C GLU A 500 -28.40 -16.68 -6.14
N GLY A 501 -27.38 -15.86 -6.33
CA GLY A 501 -26.28 -16.09 -7.27
C GLY A 501 -24.94 -16.00 -6.54
N MET A 502 -24.02 -16.89 -6.85
CA MET A 502 -22.68 -16.92 -6.28
C MET A 502 -21.64 -17.06 -7.40
N ASP A 503 -20.49 -16.42 -7.25
CA ASP A 503 -19.31 -16.76 -8.01
C ASP A 503 -18.24 -17.33 -7.07
N ASN A 504 -17.26 -18.05 -7.61
CA ASN A 504 -16.31 -18.78 -6.77
C ASN A 504 -15.18 -17.92 -6.20
N ARG A 505 -15.48 -16.66 -5.85
CA ARG A 505 -14.46 -15.65 -5.55
C ARG A 505 -15.03 -14.63 -4.55
N ASP A 506 -14.30 -14.38 -3.46
CA ASP A 506 -14.64 -13.49 -2.34
C ASP A 506 -14.62 -11.96 -2.65
N HIS A 507 -15.77 -11.31 -2.96
CA HIS A 507 -15.82 -9.88 -3.41
C HIS A 507 -17.19 -9.08 -3.09
N GLY A 508 -17.25 -7.71 -3.13
CA GLY A 508 -18.43 -6.77 -2.99
C GLY A 508 -18.24 -5.23 -2.70
N ARG A 509 -19.13 -4.28 -3.17
CA ARG A 509 -19.91 -3.12 -2.50
C ARG A 509 -20.52 -1.93 -3.35
N ASP A 510 -21.45 -1.15 -2.72
CA ASP A 510 -22.66 -0.30 -3.09
C ASP A 510 -22.68 1.10 -3.88
N GLN A 511 -23.71 1.28 -4.77
CA GLN A 511 -24.74 2.38 -5.07
C GLN A 511 -24.46 3.83 -5.63
N PRO A 512 -25.45 4.58 -6.24
CA PRO A 512 -26.55 4.25 -7.19
C PRO A 512 -26.66 5.20 -8.45
N SER A 513 -27.28 4.73 -9.56
CA SER A 513 -28.28 5.43 -10.43
C SER A 513 -28.29 4.99 -11.91
N CYS A 514 -29.50 4.62 -12.38
CA CYS A 514 -29.99 4.40 -13.76
C CYS A 514 -29.28 3.44 -14.75
N GLN A 515 -30.16 2.58 -15.31
CA GLN A 515 -30.06 1.60 -16.41
C GLN A 515 -29.27 0.30 -16.14
N ASP A 516 -30.03 -0.81 -16.08
CA ASP A 516 -29.66 -2.24 -16.05
C ASP A 516 -28.48 -2.66 -15.16
N ARG A 517 -28.55 -2.31 -13.86
CA ARG A 517 -27.57 -2.72 -12.85
C ARG A 517 -28.13 -3.82 -11.93
N TRP A 518 -27.37 -4.90 -11.73
CA TRP A 518 -27.75 -6.02 -10.86
C TRP A 518 -27.08 -5.91 -9.49
N LYS A 519 -27.85 -5.92 -8.40
CA LYS A 519 -27.30 -6.18 -7.07
C LYS A 519 -27.40 -7.67 -6.77
N ILE A 520 -26.27 -8.35 -6.59
CA ILE A 520 -26.25 -9.60 -5.84
C ILE A 520 -26.07 -9.20 -4.37
N SER A 521 -27.15 -9.22 -3.61
CA SER A 521 -27.07 -9.03 -2.16
C SER A 521 -26.92 -10.38 -1.47
N TRP A 522 -25.89 -10.52 -0.63
CA TRP A 522 -25.86 -11.58 0.38
C TRP A 522 -26.96 -11.29 1.41
N ARG A 523 -28.12 -11.93 1.27
CA ARG A 523 -29.13 -12.00 2.33
C ARG A 523 -29.90 -13.31 2.23
N TRP A 524 -29.30 -14.37 2.76
CA TRP A 524 -30.04 -15.58 3.11
C TRP A 524 -30.87 -15.34 4.39
N PRO A 525 -32.14 -15.77 4.43
CA PRO A 525 -32.90 -15.91 5.67
C PRO A 525 -32.15 -16.84 6.63
N SER A 526 -32.12 -16.48 7.91
CA SER A 526 -31.46 -17.22 9.00
C SER A 526 -31.70 -18.74 8.93
N GLY A 527 -30.68 -19.49 8.53
CA GLY A 527 -30.65 -20.95 8.50
C GLY A 527 -29.21 -21.46 8.54
N THR A 528 -28.97 -22.49 9.34
CA THR A 528 -27.70 -23.08 9.80
C THR A 528 -26.69 -23.51 8.72
N CYS A 529 -27.03 -23.43 7.44
CA CYS A 529 -26.21 -23.93 6.31
C CYS A 529 -25.09 -22.95 5.87
N ASN A 530 -25.20 -21.67 6.24
CA ASN A 530 -24.37 -20.60 5.66
C ASN A 530 -22.94 -20.49 6.21
N SER A 531 -22.71 -20.89 7.46
CA SER A 531 -21.40 -20.71 8.06
C SER A 531 -20.39 -21.76 7.61
N GLU A 532 -20.81 -22.94 7.15
CA GLU A 532 -19.88 -24.04 6.86
C GLU A 532 -19.34 -24.00 5.43
N ILE A 533 -20.18 -23.71 4.42
CA ILE A 533 -19.71 -23.62 3.03
C ILE A 533 -18.84 -22.36 2.80
N ALA A 534 -19.23 -21.21 3.38
CA ALA A 534 -18.42 -19.99 3.33
C ALA A 534 -17.11 -20.13 4.13
N LYS A 535 -17.13 -20.80 5.30
CA LYS A 535 -15.90 -21.13 6.04
C LYS A 535 -15.03 -22.14 5.32
N CYS A 536 -15.57 -23.17 4.67
CA CYS A 536 -14.78 -24.17 3.94
C CYS A 536 -14.08 -23.58 2.69
N ILE A 537 -14.63 -22.52 2.10
CA ILE A 537 -14.00 -21.79 0.99
C ILE A 537 -12.92 -20.81 1.52
N GLN A 538 -13.07 -20.29 2.75
CA GLN A 538 -12.13 -19.33 3.36
C GLN A 538 -11.01 -20.00 4.20
N GLU A 539 -11.27 -21.17 4.77
CA GLU A 539 -10.36 -21.95 5.62
C GLU A 539 -10.45 -23.45 5.23
N PRO A 540 -9.71 -23.90 4.21
CA PRO A 540 -9.61 -25.32 3.91
C PRO A 540 -8.71 -25.99 4.95
N HIS A 541 -9.31 -26.71 5.91
CA HIS A 541 -8.60 -27.52 6.92
C HIS A 541 -7.71 -28.62 6.32
#